data_AF-A0A7G1KB09-F1
#
_entry.id   AF-A0A7G1KB09-F1
#
_cell.length_a   1.000
_cell.length_b   1.000
_cell.length_c   1.000
_cell.angle_alpha   90.00
_cell.angle_beta   90.00
_cell.angle_gamma   90.00
#
_symmetry.space_group_name_H-M   'P 1'
#
loop_
_entity.id
_entity.type
_entity.pdbx_description
1 polymer ?
#
loop_
_entity_poly.entity_id
_entity_poly.type
_entity_poly.pdbx_seq_one_letter_code
_entity_poly.pdbx_strand_id
1 'polypeptide(L)'
;METVPHESSSAAEPVLVPLTVLSAERASLVDGLVRATATAPETPLLDGNAPDEQVAAFLVGAAHTEIGFVARTSSAERALAIVAATAAALCGEDIRAALREPDIEFLRGLKPPAVRALREVLLAVESDAPDEVARGLGVLAT
;
A
#
# COMPACT_ATOMS: atom_id res chain seq x y z
N MET A 1 20.99 -7.01 69.94
CA MET A 1 21.71 -6.85 68.67
C MET A 1 21.17 -7.93 67.75
N GLU A 2 20.05 -7.61 67.10
CA GLU A 2 19.13 -8.54 66.44
C GLU A 2 19.49 -8.63 64.95
N THR A 3 19.70 -9.84 64.45
CA THR A 3 19.96 -10.13 63.03
C THR A 3 18.64 -10.26 62.29
N VAL A 4 18.34 -9.30 61.41
CA VAL A 4 17.23 -9.42 60.44
C VAL A 4 17.72 -10.20 59.21
N PRO A 5 17.08 -11.32 58.84
CA PRO A 5 17.28 -11.93 57.53
C PRO A 5 16.38 -11.22 56.51
N HIS A 6 16.96 -10.64 55.46
CA HIS A 6 16.18 -10.17 54.33
C HIS A 6 15.89 -11.37 53.42
N GLU A 7 14.65 -11.85 53.47
CA GLU A 7 14.12 -12.86 52.57
C GLU A 7 14.21 -12.39 51.11
N SER A 8 14.71 -13.27 50.25
CA SER A 8 14.65 -13.15 48.79
C SER A 8 13.27 -13.58 48.30
N SER A 9 12.46 -12.67 47.75
CA SER A 9 11.35 -12.94 46.82
C SER A 9 10.75 -11.57 46.46
N SER A 10 10.59 -11.12 45.21
CA SER A 10 10.30 -11.81 43.97
C SER A 10 10.88 -10.94 42.84
N ALA A 11 11.89 -11.44 42.14
CA ALA A 11 12.26 -10.86 40.85
C ALA A 11 11.13 -11.22 39.90
N ALA A 12 10.36 -10.22 39.46
CA ALA A 12 9.27 -10.42 38.51
C ALA A 12 9.80 -11.16 37.28
N GLU A 13 9.47 -12.45 37.17
CA GLU A 13 9.80 -13.23 35.98
C GLU A 13 9.11 -12.55 34.79
N PRO A 14 9.85 -12.22 33.71
CA PRO A 14 9.24 -11.62 32.55
C PRO A 14 8.27 -12.64 31.95
N VAL A 15 6.98 -12.37 32.12
CA VAL A 15 5.93 -13.15 31.47
C VAL A 15 6.06 -12.89 29.98
N LEU A 16 6.64 -13.87 29.27
CA LEU A 16 6.63 -13.91 27.82
C LEU A 16 5.19 -14.10 27.36
N VAL A 17 4.50 -13.00 27.11
CA VAL A 17 3.21 -13.01 26.45
C VAL A 17 3.50 -13.37 24.98
N PRO A 18 3.04 -14.51 24.46
CA PRO A 18 3.10 -14.73 23.03
C PRO A 18 2.18 -13.70 22.40
N LEU A 19 2.77 -12.68 21.78
CA LEU A 19 2.06 -11.83 20.84
C LEU A 19 1.60 -12.76 19.72
N THR A 20 0.35 -13.21 19.80
CA THR A 20 -0.38 -13.64 18.63
C THR A 20 -0.59 -12.40 17.78
N VAL A 21 0.45 -12.00 17.07
CA VAL A 21 0.25 -11.34 15.78
C VAL A 21 -0.56 -12.35 15.00
N LEU A 22 -1.90 -12.16 15.00
CA LEU A 22 -2.73 -12.59 13.88
C LEU A 22 -1.87 -12.30 12.67
N SER A 23 -1.47 -13.40 12.02
CA SER A 23 -0.51 -13.46 10.97
C SER A 23 -0.55 -12.16 10.19
N ALA A 24 0.61 -11.57 9.94
CA ALA A 24 0.75 -10.70 8.79
C ALA A 24 0.14 -11.47 7.60
N GLU A 25 -1.16 -11.29 7.36
CA GLU A 25 -1.83 -11.64 6.12
C GLU A 25 -0.96 -10.93 5.12
N ARG A 26 -0.15 -11.73 4.41
CA ARG A 26 0.91 -11.28 3.52
C ARG A 26 0.45 -9.98 2.91
N ALA A 27 1.06 -8.86 3.30
CA ALA A 27 0.60 -7.54 2.89
C ALA A 27 0.64 -7.56 1.37
N SER A 28 -0.51 -7.80 0.77
CA SER A 28 -0.63 -8.13 -0.63
C SER A 28 -0.94 -6.82 -1.31
N LEU A 29 -0.14 -6.51 -2.31
CA LEU A 29 -0.28 -5.28 -3.07
C LEU A 29 -1.58 -5.28 -3.86
N VAL A 30 -2.03 -6.46 -4.31
CA VAL A 30 -3.15 -6.60 -5.25
C VAL A 30 -4.43 -7.12 -4.61
N ASP A 31 -4.33 -7.84 -3.49
CA ASP A 31 -5.51 -8.38 -2.80
C ASP A 31 -6.40 -7.26 -2.28
N GLY A 32 -7.66 -7.25 -2.72
CA GLY A 32 -8.64 -6.23 -2.37
C GLY A 32 -8.29 -4.81 -2.86
N LEU A 33 -7.35 -4.65 -3.81
CA LEU A 33 -7.00 -3.34 -4.38
C LEU A 33 -8.03 -2.90 -5.43
N VAL A 34 -8.50 -3.83 -6.27
CA VAL A 34 -9.39 -3.51 -7.39
C VAL A 34 -10.85 -3.67 -6.96
N ARG A 35 -11.69 -2.68 -7.29
CA ARG A 35 -13.13 -2.71 -7.01
C ARG A 35 -13.95 -2.11 -8.14
N ALA A 36 -15.25 -2.37 -8.13
CA ALA A 36 -16.17 -1.76 -9.09
C ALA A 36 -16.28 -0.23 -8.87
N THR A 37 -16.52 0.50 -9.96
CA THR A 37 -16.75 1.95 -9.96
C THR A 37 -17.85 2.36 -8.98
N ALA A 38 -17.58 3.31 -8.09
CA ALA A 38 -18.57 3.89 -7.20
C ALA A 38 -19.17 5.19 -7.78
N THR A 39 -20.47 5.42 -7.53
CA THR A 39 -21.20 6.60 -8.04
C THR A 39 -20.78 7.92 -7.35
N ALA A 40 -20.32 7.85 -6.09
CA ALA A 40 -19.89 9.01 -5.32
C ALA A 40 -18.59 8.70 -4.56
N PRO A 41 -17.45 9.25 -4.98
CA PRO A 41 -16.22 9.09 -4.22
C PRO A 41 -16.22 10.04 -3.01
N GLU A 42 -16.16 9.47 -1.80
CA GLU A 42 -15.95 10.24 -0.56
C GLU A 42 -14.47 10.60 -0.34
N THR A 43 -13.60 10.15 -1.25
CA THR A 43 -12.13 10.31 -1.21
C THR A 43 -11.65 10.97 -2.51
N PRO A 44 -10.45 11.58 -2.50
CA PRO A 44 -9.85 12.11 -3.72
C PRO A 44 -9.82 11.05 -4.83
N LEU A 45 -10.30 11.42 -6.02
CA LEU A 45 -10.34 10.53 -7.19
C LEU A 45 -9.29 10.97 -8.20
N LEU A 46 -8.36 10.07 -8.52
CA LEU A 46 -7.43 10.20 -9.63
C LEU A 46 -8.07 9.60 -10.89
N ASP A 47 -8.23 10.41 -11.94
CA ASP A 47 -8.50 9.88 -13.28
C ASP A 47 -7.24 9.23 -13.83
N GLY A 48 -7.23 7.90 -13.84
CA GLY A 48 -6.10 7.11 -14.34
C GLY A 48 -5.88 7.27 -15.84
N ASN A 49 -6.88 7.72 -16.61
CA ASN A 49 -6.74 7.96 -18.04
C ASN A 49 -6.27 9.40 -18.35
N ALA A 50 -6.05 10.23 -17.33
CA ALA A 50 -5.47 11.55 -17.49
C ALA A 50 -4.03 11.47 -18.02
N PRO A 51 -3.55 12.52 -18.70
CA PRO A 51 -2.16 12.64 -19.14
C PRO A 51 -1.17 12.44 -17.99
N ASP A 52 -0.02 11.81 -18.28
CA ASP A 52 1.01 11.46 -17.28
C ASP A 52 1.45 12.65 -16.43
N GLU A 53 1.49 13.85 -17.00
CA GLU A 53 1.85 15.08 -16.27
C GLU A 53 0.83 15.40 -15.16
N GLN A 54 -0.45 15.21 -15.43
CA GLN A 54 -1.53 15.45 -14.46
C GLN A 54 -1.54 14.36 -13.40
N VAL A 55 -1.35 13.10 -13.80
CA VAL A 55 -1.21 11.97 -12.87
C VAL A 55 -0.02 12.19 -11.94
N ALA A 56 1.14 12.55 -12.49
CA ALA A 56 2.34 12.80 -11.70
C ALA A 56 2.16 13.97 -10.72
N ALA A 57 1.58 15.09 -11.18
CA ALA A 57 1.29 16.24 -10.31
C ALA A 57 0.34 15.87 -9.16
N PHE A 58 -0.68 15.07 -9.43
CA PHE A 58 -1.59 14.56 -8.41
C PHE A 58 -0.85 13.67 -7.40
N LEU A 59 -0.03 12.73 -7.86
CA LEU A 59 0.70 11.80 -7.00
C LEU A 59 1.72 12.51 -6.10
N VAL A 60 2.36 13.59 -6.58
CA VAL A 60 3.21 14.45 -5.74
C VAL A 60 2.39 15.03 -4.59
N GLY A 61 1.18 15.53 -4.87
CA GLY A 61 0.28 16.02 -3.82
C GLY A 61 -0.12 14.91 -2.85
N ALA A 62 -0.58 13.79 -3.37
CA ALA A 62 -1.06 12.65 -2.58
C ALA A 62 0.01 12.07 -1.63
N ALA A 63 1.28 12.04 -2.05
CA ALA A 63 2.38 11.57 -1.20
C ALA A 63 2.62 12.44 0.04
N HIS A 64 2.15 13.68 0.03
CA HIS A 64 2.27 14.62 1.16
C HIS A 64 0.97 14.77 1.97
N THR A 65 -0.10 14.10 1.55
CA THR A 65 -1.39 14.15 2.22
C THR A 65 -1.56 12.95 3.14
N GLU A 66 -2.18 13.16 4.30
CA GLU A 66 -2.52 12.07 5.22
C GLU A 66 -3.79 11.31 4.81
N ILE A 67 -4.43 11.71 3.72
CA ILE A 67 -5.61 11.07 3.15
C ILE A 67 -5.22 10.28 1.90
N GLY A 68 -5.62 9.00 1.83
CA GLY A 68 -5.46 8.20 0.63
C GLY A 68 -6.42 8.61 -0.49
N PHE A 69 -6.17 8.10 -1.69
CA PHE A 69 -6.97 8.37 -2.89
C PHE A 69 -7.40 7.07 -3.58
N VAL A 70 -8.37 7.21 -4.47
CA VAL A 70 -8.84 6.13 -5.35
C VAL A 70 -8.44 6.48 -6.78
N ALA A 71 -7.89 5.52 -7.52
CA ALA A 71 -7.61 5.68 -8.94
C ALA A 71 -8.75 5.06 -9.75
N ARG A 72 -9.18 5.71 -10.84
CA ARG A 72 -10.18 5.14 -11.76
C ARG A 72 -9.55 4.88 -13.11
N THR A 73 -9.59 3.63 -13.57
CA THR A 73 -9.14 3.26 -14.91
C THR A 73 -9.75 1.94 -15.35
N SER A 74 -9.98 1.80 -16.65
CA SER A 74 -10.42 0.55 -17.28
C SER A 74 -9.27 -0.28 -17.85
N SER A 75 -8.03 0.25 -17.84
CA SER A 75 -6.86 -0.44 -18.39
C SER A 75 -6.01 -1.06 -17.29
N ALA A 76 -5.72 -2.36 -17.41
CA ALA A 76 -4.82 -3.05 -16.49
C ALA A 76 -3.39 -2.52 -16.56
N GLU A 77 -2.90 -2.17 -17.76
CA GLU A 77 -1.58 -1.54 -17.95
C GLU A 77 -1.52 -0.19 -17.22
N ARG A 78 -2.60 0.57 -17.31
CA ARG A 78 -2.68 1.88 -16.66
C ARG A 78 -2.80 1.75 -15.13
N ALA A 79 -3.56 0.78 -14.65
CA ALA A 79 -3.61 0.46 -13.22
C ALA A 79 -2.22 0.09 -12.68
N LEU A 80 -1.48 -0.73 -13.41
CA LEU A 80 -0.12 -1.12 -13.06
C LEU A 80 0.84 0.08 -13.03
N ALA A 81 0.76 0.94 -14.03
CA ALA A 81 1.52 2.18 -14.09
C ALA A 81 1.21 3.10 -12.90
N ILE A 82 -0.05 3.22 -12.48
CA ILE A 82 -0.45 4.02 -11.32
C ILE A 82 0.11 3.43 -10.02
N VAL A 83 0.09 2.11 -9.86
CA VAL A 83 0.70 1.42 -8.69
C VAL A 83 2.20 1.70 -8.64
N ALA A 84 2.91 1.53 -9.77
CA ALA A 84 4.34 1.82 -9.86
C ALA A 84 4.65 3.30 -9.58
N ALA A 85 3.89 4.21 -10.17
CA ALA A 85 4.04 5.65 -9.99
C ALA A 85 3.74 6.10 -8.55
N THR A 86 2.80 5.45 -7.88
CA THR A 86 2.53 5.69 -6.45
C THR A 86 3.71 5.25 -5.60
N ALA A 87 4.27 4.07 -5.88
CA ALA A 87 5.48 3.60 -5.18
C ALA A 87 6.65 4.58 -5.41
N ALA A 88 6.87 5.02 -6.65
CA ALA A 88 7.88 6.02 -6.99
C ALA A 88 7.66 7.34 -6.23
N ALA A 89 6.43 7.83 -6.15
CA ALA A 89 6.10 9.06 -5.42
C ALA A 89 6.43 8.95 -3.92
N LEU A 90 6.15 7.80 -3.29
CA LEU A 90 6.47 7.54 -1.89
C LEU A 90 7.97 7.37 -1.64
N CYS A 91 8.71 6.88 -2.63
CA CYS A 91 10.16 6.76 -2.57
C CYS A 91 10.90 8.05 -2.96
N GLY A 92 10.21 9.07 -3.49
CA GLY A 92 10.84 10.28 -4.04
C GLY A 92 11.56 10.03 -5.37
N GLU A 93 11.18 8.98 -6.10
CA GLU A 93 11.74 8.58 -7.40
C GLU A 93 11.03 9.30 -8.57
N ASP A 94 11.48 9.08 -9.81
CA ASP A 94 10.87 9.66 -11.00
C ASP A 94 9.51 9.00 -11.32
N ILE A 95 8.44 9.70 -10.94
CA ILE A 95 7.05 9.29 -11.15
C ILE A 95 6.73 9.14 -12.65
N ARG A 96 7.27 10.01 -13.52
CA ARG A 96 6.98 9.97 -14.96
C ARG A 96 7.67 8.77 -15.62
N ALA A 97 8.87 8.42 -15.16
CA ALA A 97 9.55 7.20 -15.59
C ALA A 97 8.72 5.97 -15.19
N ALA A 98 8.28 5.89 -13.93
CA ALA A 98 7.47 4.77 -13.43
C ALA A 98 6.10 4.63 -14.14
N LEU A 99 5.50 5.73 -14.60
CA LEU A 99 4.28 5.69 -15.42
C LEU A 99 4.49 5.08 -16.81
N ARG A 100 5.69 5.27 -17.40
CA ARG A 100 6.02 4.79 -18.74
C ARG A 100 6.58 3.37 -18.73
N GLU A 101 7.37 3.07 -17.71
CA GLU A 101 8.07 1.80 -17.54
C GLU A 101 7.90 1.31 -16.10
N PRO A 102 6.80 0.60 -15.79
CA PRO A 102 6.54 0.08 -14.45
C PRO A 102 7.55 -1.01 -14.07
N ASP A 103 8.29 -0.81 -12.98
CA ASP A 103 9.24 -1.81 -12.47
C ASP A 103 8.52 -2.90 -11.65
N ILE A 104 8.23 -4.01 -12.32
CA ILE A 104 7.51 -5.15 -11.75
C ILE A 104 8.32 -5.86 -10.67
N GLU A 105 9.63 -5.99 -10.87
CA GLU A 105 10.49 -6.71 -9.92
C GLU A 105 10.68 -5.90 -8.64
N PHE A 106 10.81 -4.58 -8.75
CA PHE A 106 10.77 -3.69 -7.59
C PHE A 106 9.47 -3.82 -6.80
N LEU A 107 8.32 -3.78 -7.49
CA LEU A 107 7.00 -3.90 -6.86
C LEU A 107 6.80 -5.26 -6.17
N ARG A 108 7.26 -6.35 -6.79
CA ARG A 108 7.23 -7.70 -6.17
C ARG A 108 8.19 -7.83 -5.00
N GLY A 109 9.28 -7.07 -5.00
CA GLY A 109 10.28 -7.02 -3.94
C GLY A 109 9.91 -6.13 -2.75
N LEU A 110 8.75 -5.47 -2.77
CA LEU A 110 8.34 -4.57 -1.69
C LEU A 110 8.19 -5.32 -0.37
N LYS A 111 8.81 -4.76 0.67
CA LYS A 111 8.68 -5.28 2.04
C LYS A 111 7.29 -4.95 2.60
N PRO A 112 6.76 -5.74 3.55
CA PRO A 112 5.42 -5.53 4.10
C PRO A 112 5.10 -4.09 4.57
N PRO A 113 6.03 -3.35 5.21
CA PRO A 113 5.78 -1.95 5.57
C PRO A 113 5.57 -1.03 4.36
N ALA A 114 6.30 -1.27 3.26
CA ALA A 114 6.18 -0.48 2.04
C ALA A 114 4.86 -0.79 1.31
N VAL A 115 4.44 -2.07 1.28
CA VAL A 115 3.12 -2.44 0.74
C VAL A 115 2.00 -1.76 1.52
N ARG A 116 2.08 -1.74 2.86
CA ARG A 116 1.10 -1.04 3.69
C ARG A 116 1.07 0.45 3.41
N ALA A 117 2.22 1.12 3.36
CA ALA A 117 2.27 2.56 3.06
C ALA A 117 1.65 2.87 1.69
N LEU A 118 1.90 2.03 0.69
CA LEU A 118 1.26 2.17 -0.62
C LEU A 118 -0.25 1.95 -0.52
N ARG A 119 -0.72 0.97 0.22
CA ARG A 119 -2.16 0.66 0.42
C ARG A 119 -2.90 1.70 1.27
N GLU A 120 -2.20 2.44 2.11
CA GLU A 120 -2.73 3.58 2.86
C GLU A 120 -2.93 4.81 1.94
N VAL A 121 -2.08 4.95 0.93
CA VAL A 121 -2.13 6.07 -0.02
C VAL A 121 -3.01 5.77 -1.23
N LEU A 122 -2.84 4.62 -1.87
CA LEU A 122 -3.71 4.12 -2.93
C LEU A 122 -4.71 3.13 -2.32
N LEU A 123 -5.90 3.66 -2.01
CA LEU A 123 -6.95 2.93 -1.31
C LEU A 123 -7.60 1.87 -2.20
N ALA A 124 -7.84 2.22 -3.46
CA ALA A 124 -8.44 1.33 -4.44
C ALA A 124 -8.15 1.75 -5.88
N VAL A 125 -8.25 0.79 -6.80
CA VAL A 125 -8.40 1.00 -8.24
C VAL A 125 -9.83 0.66 -8.64
N GLU A 126 -10.60 1.67 -9.04
CA GLU A 126 -11.94 1.54 -9.57
C GLU A 126 -11.93 1.29 -11.07
N SER A 127 -12.71 0.29 -11.50
CA SER A 127 -12.90 -0.06 -12.91
C SER A 127 -14.33 -0.54 -13.14
N ASP A 128 -14.83 -0.33 -14.36
CA ASP A 128 -16.07 -0.96 -14.84
C ASP A 128 -15.87 -2.45 -15.17
N ALA A 129 -14.61 -2.88 -15.32
CA ALA A 129 -14.19 -4.26 -15.52
C ALA A 129 -13.15 -4.67 -14.44
N PRO A 130 -13.55 -4.78 -13.16
CA PRO A 130 -12.64 -5.01 -12.05
C PRO A 130 -11.88 -6.34 -12.17
N ASP A 131 -12.53 -7.39 -12.67
CA ASP A 131 -11.88 -8.70 -12.84
C ASP A 131 -10.75 -8.68 -13.88
N GLU A 132 -10.91 -7.90 -14.96
CA GLU A 132 -9.89 -7.78 -16.00
C GLU A 132 -8.65 -7.03 -15.49
N VAL A 133 -8.88 -5.94 -14.75
CA VAL A 133 -7.82 -5.15 -14.12
C VAL A 133 -7.11 -5.98 -13.04
N ALA A 134 -7.85 -6.67 -12.18
CA ALA A 134 -7.28 -7.55 -11.16
C ALA A 134 -6.41 -8.66 -11.77
N ARG A 135 -6.88 -9.28 -12.87
CA ARG A 135 -6.11 -10.29 -13.59
C ARG A 135 -4.80 -9.73 -14.16
N GLY A 136 -4.82 -8.52 -14.73
CA GLY A 136 -3.60 -7.89 -15.25
C GLY A 136 -2.62 -7.48 -14.15
N LEU A 137 -3.12 -7.04 -12.99
CA LEU A 137 -2.29 -6.81 -11.80
C LEU A 137 -1.77 -8.10 -11.17
N GLY A 138 -2.32 -9.26 -11.53
CA GLY A 138 -1.89 -10.57 -11.04
C GLY A 138 -0.40 -10.87 -11.25
N VAL A 139 0.29 -10.15 -12.16
CA VAL A 139 1.76 -10.21 -12.30
C VAL A 139 2.52 -9.80 -11.03
N LEU A 140 1.89 -9.02 -10.16
CA LEU A 140 2.43 -8.58 -8.87
C LEU A 140 2.07 -9.52 -7.71
N ALA A 141 1.22 -10.53 -7.94
CA ALA A 141 0.87 -11.49 -6.90
C ALA A 141 2.11 -12.36 -6.60
N THR A 142 2.56 -12.33 -5.34
CA THR A 142 3.67 -13.13 -4.80
C THR A 142 3.18 -14.17 -3.81
#